data_AF-S8DPR6-F1
#
_entry.id   AF-S8DPR6-F1
#
_cell.length_a   1.000
_cell.length_b   1.000
_cell.length_c   1.000
_cell.angle_alpha   90.00
_cell.angle_beta   90.00
_cell.angle_gamma   90.00
#
_symmetry.space_group_name_H-M   'P 1'
#
loop_
_entity.id
_entity.type
_entity.pdbx_description
1 polymer ?
#
loop_
_entity_poly.entity_id
_entity_poly.type
_entity_poly.pdbx_seq_one_letter_code
_entity_poly.pdbx_strand_id
1 'polypeptide(L)'
;MNPFACLNDDVLNIILSLLSPSDAGKLAQTCRAAYTHAIPRYLSDVTLGLEVQRKPKSQLASFCHFILSGAPNRASFLRRVELRQEAFPWVEVEIKAKLGDPFGIRTNRDYSLASLLAEVIQQADGLEEVHVADADPPAGIRNALDGCAGK
;
A
#
# COMPACT_ATOMS: atom_id res chain seq x y z
N MET A 1 -10.08 -10.16 -31.91
CA MET A 1 -9.00 -9.23 -32.29
C MET A 1 -8.90 -8.19 -31.18
N ASN A 2 -7.78 -8.15 -30.43
CA ASN A 2 -7.63 -7.19 -29.33
C ASN A 2 -7.14 -5.85 -29.92
N PRO A 3 -7.94 -4.77 -29.93
CA PRO A 3 -7.54 -3.50 -30.54
C PRO A 3 -6.29 -2.89 -29.87
N PHE A 4 -6.04 -3.23 -28.60
CA PHE A 4 -4.85 -2.84 -27.85
C PHE A 4 -3.55 -3.45 -28.39
N ALA A 5 -3.60 -4.62 -29.04
CA ALA A 5 -2.42 -5.24 -29.63
C ALA A 5 -1.99 -4.60 -30.96
N CYS A 6 -2.83 -3.71 -31.53
CA CYS A 6 -2.56 -2.99 -32.76
C CYS A 6 -2.11 -1.54 -32.50
N LEU A 7 -2.13 -1.08 -31.25
CA LEU A 7 -1.65 0.25 -30.86
C LEU A 7 -0.13 0.23 -30.72
N ASN A 8 0.51 1.33 -31.12
CA ASN A 8 1.92 1.54 -30.90
C ASN A 8 2.22 1.73 -29.40
N ASP A 9 3.32 1.16 -28.92
CA ASP A 9 3.72 1.18 -27.50
C ASP A 9 3.86 2.61 -26.95
N ASP A 10 4.31 3.57 -27.74
CA ASP A 10 4.44 4.98 -27.33
C ASP A 10 3.08 5.61 -27.05
N VAL A 11 2.09 5.33 -27.90
CA VAL A 11 0.71 5.80 -27.73
C VAL A 11 0.10 5.17 -26.49
N LEU A 12 0.35 3.88 -26.26
CA LEU A 12 -0.13 3.17 -25.08
C LEU A 12 0.49 3.75 -23.79
N ASN A 13 1.79 4.07 -23.81
CA ASN A 13 2.48 4.71 -22.69
C ASN A 13 1.93 6.12 -22.39
N ILE A 14 1.58 6.90 -23.41
CA ILE A 14 0.91 8.21 -23.23
C ILE A 14 -0.48 8.03 -22.60
N ILE A 15 -1.28 7.08 -23.07
CA ILE A 15 -2.60 6.83 -22.47
C ILE A 15 -2.44 6.45 -21.00
N LEU A 16 -1.48 5.58 -20.67
CA LEU A 16 -1.21 5.14 -19.31
C LEU A 16 -0.73 6.26 -18.40
N SER A 17 0.06 7.21 -18.90
CA SER A 17 0.51 8.36 -18.08
C SER A 17 -0.63 9.29 -17.70
N LEU A 18 -1.70 9.32 -18.51
CA LEU A 18 -2.92 10.09 -18.25
C LEU A 18 -3.91 9.37 -17.33
N LEU A 19 -3.75 8.07 -17.10
CA LEU A 19 -4.63 7.29 -16.23
C LEU A 19 -4.25 7.43 -14.75
N SER A 20 -5.28 7.35 -13.91
CA SER A 20 -5.09 7.09 -12.49
C SER A 20 -4.47 5.69 -12.31
N PRO A 21 -3.66 5.46 -11.26
CA PRO A 21 -3.12 4.13 -10.97
C PRO A 21 -4.22 3.06 -10.91
N SER A 22 -5.37 3.37 -10.29
CA SER A 22 -6.52 2.45 -10.21
C SER A 22 -7.05 2.04 -11.60
N ASP A 23 -7.19 2.99 -12.52
CA ASP A 23 -7.67 2.71 -13.87
C ASP A 23 -6.64 1.97 -14.72
N ALA A 24 -5.34 2.26 -14.54
CA ALA A 24 -4.27 1.45 -15.12
C ALA A 24 -4.34 0.00 -14.64
N GLY A 25 -4.66 -0.23 -13.36
CA GLY A 25 -4.89 -1.57 -12.80
C GLY A 25 -6.07 -2.31 -13.45
N LYS A 26 -7.15 -1.61 -13.81
CA LYS A 26 -8.26 -2.19 -14.57
C LYS A 26 -7.82 -2.56 -15.98
N LEU A 27 -7.02 -1.71 -16.63
CA LEU A 27 -6.49 -1.97 -17.96
C LEU A 27 -5.56 -3.20 -17.97
N ALA A 28 -4.73 -3.36 -16.94
CA ALA A 28 -3.83 -4.51 -16.77
C ALA A 28 -4.57 -5.86 -16.75
N GLN A 29 -5.85 -5.88 -16.37
CA GLN A 29 -6.67 -7.10 -16.31
C GLN A 29 -7.25 -7.53 -17.67
N THR A 30 -7.15 -6.69 -18.69
CA THR A 30 -7.81 -6.94 -19.99
C THR A 30 -7.03 -7.93 -20.87
N CYS A 31 -5.71 -7.74 -20.99
CA CYS A 31 -4.84 -8.62 -21.78
C CYS A 31 -3.38 -8.56 -21.32
N ARG A 32 -2.58 -9.55 -21.74
CA ARG A 32 -1.17 -9.67 -21.34
C ARG A 32 -0.29 -8.50 -21.82
N ALA A 33 -0.57 -7.95 -23.00
CA ALA A 33 0.14 -6.77 -23.50
C ALA A 33 -0.17 -5.56 -22.59
N ALA A 34 -1.46 -5.28 -22.37
CA ALA A 34 -1.89 -4.21 -21.47
C ALA A 34 -1.31 -4.37 -20.05
N TYR A 35 -1.22 -5.60 -19.53
CA TYR A 35 -0.56 -5.89 -18.25
C TYR A 35 0.89 -5.38 -18.23
N THR A 36 1.71 -5.73 -19.22
CA THR A 36 3.13 -5.33 -19.25
C THR A 36 3.31 -3.81 -19.22
N HIS A 37 2.47 -3.06 -19.92
CA HIS A 37 2.57 -1.59 -19.95
C HIS A 37 1.91 -0.92 -18.75
N ALA A 38 0.77 -1.45 -18.27
CA ALA A 38 -0.02 -0.81 -17.23
C ALA A 38 0.53 -1.04 -15.81
N ILE A 39 1.26 -2.14 -15.59
CA ILE A 39 1.79 -2.50 -14.27
C ILE A 39 2.71 -1.43 -13.66
N PRO A 40 3.68 -0.84 -14.40
CA PRO A 40 4.49 0.25 -13.88
C PRO A 40 3.65 1.42 -13.34
N ARG A 41 2.58 1.80 -14.05
CA ARG A 41 1.70 2.87 -13.62
C ARG A 41 0.82 2.46 -12.43
N TYR A 42 0.27 1.26 -12.47
CA TYR A 42 -0.55 0.72 -11.38
C TYR A 42 0.23 0.63 -10.06
N LEU A 43 1.50 0.23 -10.12
CA LEU A 43 2.36 0.11 -8.94
C LEU A 43 2.99 1.44 -8.49
N SER A 44 2.90 2.50 -9.28
CA SER A 44 3.55 3.78 -8.93
C SER A 44 3.03 4.40 -7.63
N ASP A 45 1.76 4.19 -7.27
CA ASP A 45 1.14 4.74 -6.06
C ASP A 45 0.26 3.66 -5.41
N VAL A 46 0.65 3.18 -4.23
CA VAL A 46 0.02 2.06 -3.54
C VAL A 46 -0.41 2.46 -2.14
N THR A 47 -1.71 2.40 -1.88
CA THR A 47 -2.29 2.54 -0.53
C THR A 47 -2.71 1.18 0.03
N LEU A 48 -2.19 0.82 1.20
CA LEU A 48 -2.51 -0.40 1.93
C LEU A 48 -3.33 -0.07 3.18
N GLY A 49 -4.31 -0.92 3.52
CA GLY A 49 -5.16 -0.71 4.71
C GLY A 49 -6.40 0.15 4.46
N LEU A 50 -7.02 0.03 3.29
CA LEU A 50 -8.34 0.61 3.03
C LEU A 50 -9.44 -0.31 3.61
N GLU A 51 -10.27 0.24 4.52
CA GLU A 51 -11.32 -0.46 5.29
C GLU A 51 -12.35 -1.25 4.45
N VAL A 52 -12.42 -0.99 3.13
CA VAL A 52 -13.46 -1.53 2.24
C VAL A 52 -13.30 -3.05 1.99
N GLN A 53 -12.13 -3.63 2.28
CA GLN A 53 -11.89 -5.07 2.12
C GLN A 53 -12.39 -5.83 3.37
N ARG A 54 -13.69 -6.16 3.41
CA ARG A 54 -14.37 -6.98 4.46
C ARG A 54 -13.83 -8.41 4.67
N LYS A 55 -12.64 -8.75 4.18
CA LYS A 55 -12.03 -10.07 4.39
C LYS A 55 -10.58 -9.95 4.90
N PRO A 56 -10.23 -10.64 6.00
CA PRO A 56 -8.94 -10.54 6.68
C PRO A 56 -7.86 -11.43 6.04
N LYS A 57 -7.87 -11.60 4.70
CA LYS A 57 -6.66 -12.11 4.03
C LYS A 57 -5.76 -10.89 3.90
N SER A 58 -4.65 -10.88 4.65
CA SER A 58 -3.74 -9.74 4.75
C SER A 58 -3.41 -9.20 3.36
N GLN A 59 -4.07 -8.08 3.01
CA GLN A 59 -3.84 -7.36 1.75
C GLN A 59 -2.34 -7.09 1.61
N LEU A 60 -1.70 -6.74 2.72
CA LEU A 60 -0.27 -6.56 2.88
C LEU A 60 0.53 -7.81 2.47
N ALA A 61 0.18 -9.02 2.94
CA ALA A 61 0.93 -10.22 2.56
C ALA A 61 0.78 -10.52 1.06
N SER A 62 -0.43 -10.39 0.53
CA SER A 62 -0.68 -10.60 -0.90
C SER A 62 0.11 -9.61 -1.76
N PHE A 63 0.15 -8.35 -1.33
CA PHE A 63 0.96 -7.31 -1.95
C PHE A 63 2.45 -7.64 -1.91
N CYS A 64 3.00 -7.94 -0.73
CA CYS A 64 4.43 -8.21 -0.60
C CYS A 64 4.84 -9.44 -1.42
N HIS A 65 4.08 -10.54 -1.36
CA HIS A 65 4.32 -11.70 -2.21
C HIS A 65 4.22 -11.37 -3.69
N PHE A 66 3.26 -10.53 -4.10
CA PHE A 66 3.14 -10.12 -5.48
C PHE A 66 4.37 -9.34 -5.96
N ILE A 67 4.87 -8.38 -5.18
CA ILE A 67 6.08 -7.62 -5.52
C ILE A 67 7.32 -8.54 -5.56
N LEU A 68 7.45 -9.43 -4.58
CA LEU A 68 8.63 -10.30 -4.41
C LEU A 68 8.62 -11.56 -5.29
N SER A 69 7.53 -11.88 -5.99
CA SER A 69 7.34 -13.15 -6.74
C SER A 69 8.19 -13.33 -8.02
N GLY A 70 9.44 -12.88 -8.04
CA GLY A 70 10.45 -13.30 -9.03
C GLY A 70 10.28 -12.76 -10.46
N ALA A 71 9.30 -11.88 -10.72
CA ALA A 71 9.31 -11.07 -11.92
C ALA A 71 10.31 -9.92 -11.71
N PRO A 72 11.30 -9.74 -12.59
CA PRO A 72 12.33 -8.73 -12.38
C PRO A 72 11.69 -7.34 -12.26
N ASN A 73 12.11 -6.61 -11.23
CA ASN A 73 11.92 -5.16 -11.09
C ASN A 73 10.50 -4.66 -10.81
N ARG A 74 9.59 -5.48 -10.25
CA ARG A 74 8.28 -4.94 -9.79
C ARG A 74 8.44 -3.90 -8.68
N ALA A 75 9.41 -4.11 -7.79
CA ALA A 75 9.69 -3.18 -6.70
C ALA A 75 10.18 -1.81 -7.21
N SER A 76 10.91 -1.75 -8.33
CA SER A 76 11.42 -0.48 -8.87
C SER A 76 10.32 0.41 -9.48
N PHE A 77 9.13 -0.14 -9.72
CA PHE A 77 7.97 0.65 -10.15
C PHE A 77 7.26 1.35 -8.99
N LEU A 78 7.52 0.96 -7.74
CA LEU A 78 6.96 1.62 -6.56
C LEU A 78 7.57 3.00 -6.42
N ARG A 79 6.74 4.05 -6.40
CA ARG A 79 7.19 5.43 -6.13
C ARG A 79 6.62 5.98 -4.83
N ARG A 80 5.33 5.76 -4.58
CA ARG A 80 4.67 6.13 -3.34
C ARG A 80 4.01 4.92 -2.70
N VAL A 81 4.30 4.70 -1.42
CA VAL A 81 3.65 3.67 -0.60
C VAL A 81 3.02 4.34 0.62
N GLU A 82 1.71 4.23 0.75
CA GLU A 82 0.94 4.72 1.90
C GLU A 82 0.44 3.52 2.73
N LEU A 83 0.85 3.47 3.99
CA LEU A 83 0.45 2.46 4.97
C LEU A 83 -0.59 3.08 5.91
N ARG A 84 -1.84 2.65 5.80
CA ARG A 84 -2.90 3.06 6.73
C ARG A 84 -2.91 2.21 7.98
N GLN A 85 -3.59 2.70 9.02
CA GLN A 85 -3.70 2.01 10.31
C GLN A 85 -4.20 0.57 10.18
N GLU A 86 -5.12 0.33 9.23
CA GLU A 86 -5.70 -0.98 8.96
C GLU A 86 -4.87 -1.86 8.01
N ALA A 87 -3.63 -1.47 7.68
CA ALA A 87 -2.73 -2.30 6.89
C ALA A 87 -2.29 -3.55 7.66
N PHE A 88 -2.19 -3.46 8.99
CA PHE A 88 -1.84 -4.57 9.87
C PHE A 88 -3.08 -5.10 10.59
N PRO A 89 -3.33 -6.43 10.55
CA PRO A 89 -4.49 -7.02 11.21
C PRO A 89 -4.36 -6.92 12.74
N TRP A 90 -5.51 -6.79 13.40
CA TRP A 90 -5.59 -6.95 14.85
C TRP A 90 -5.53 -8.43 15.22
N VAL A 91 -4.81 -8.74 16.28
CA VAL A 91 -4.74 -10.07 16.89
C VAL A 91 -5.04 -9.94 18.39
N GLU A 92 -5.85 -10.87 18.89
CA GLU A 92 -6.12 -11.00 20.31
C GLU A 92 -4.90 -11.64 20.99
N VAL A 93 -4.34 -10.94 21.97
CA VAL A 93 -3.23 -11.45 22.77
C VAL A 93 -3.77 -11.82 24.14
N GLU A 94 -3.82 -13.12 24.42
CA GLU A 94 -4.06 -13.63 25.77
C GLU A 94 -2.81 -13.36 26.63
N ILE A 95 -2.91 -12.40 27.54
CA ILE A 95 -1.90 -12.26 28.59
C ILE A 95 -2.30 -13.21 29.71
N LYS A 96 -1.38 -14.09 30.13
CA LYS A 96 -1.57 -14.94 31.32
C LYS A 96 -2.05 -14.05 32.47
N ALA A 97 -3.29 -14.28 32.91
CA ALA A 97 -3.93 -13.50 33.95
C ALA A 97 -3.00 -13.42 35.17
N LYS A 98 -2.61 -12.20 35.57
CA LYS A 98 -2.09 -11.99 36.91
C LYS A 98 -3.26 -12.19 37.88
N LEU A 99 -3.00 -12.79 39.04
CA LEU A 99 -3.98 -12.98 40.11
C LEU A 99 -4.62 -11.62 40.46
N GLY A 100 -5.83 -11.37 39.94
CA GLY A 100 -6.55 -10.09 40.12
C GLY A 100 -7.22 -9.51 38.87
N ASP A 101 -6.94 -10.01 37.65
CA ASP A 101 -7.59 -9.50 36.43
C ASP A 101 -8.20 -10.65 35.59
N PRO A 102 -9.50 -10.96 35.78
CA PRO A 102 -10.15 -12.11 35.15
C PRO A 102 -10.52 -11.91 33.67
N PHE A 103 -10.28 -10.73 33.06
CA PHE A 103 -10.74 -10.40 31.70
C PHE A 103 -9.68 -9.67 30.83
N GLY A 104 -8.40 -10.01 30.99
CA GLY A 104 -7.30 -9.32 30.30
C GLY A 104 -7.11 -9.65 28.81
N ILE A 105 -8.16 -9.69 27.98
CA ILE A 105 -7.98 -9.74 26.51
C ILE A 105 -7.51 -8.36 26.05
N ARG A 106 -6.25 -8.27 25.61
CA ARG A 106 -5.74 -7.08 24.91
C ARG A 106 -5.65 -7.38 23.42
N THR A 107 -6.20 -6.50 22.60
CA THR A 107 -5.94 -6.51 21.15
C THR A 107 -4.62 -5.82 20.87
N ASN A 108 -3.79 -6.43 20.03
CA ASN A 108 -2.55 -5.85 19.53
C ASN A 108 -2.54 -5.90 18.00
N ARG A 109 -1.76 -5.06 17.34
CA ARG A 109 -1.51 -5.17 15.89
C ARG A 109 -0.47 -6.26 15.64
N ASP A 110 -0.72 -7.11 14.65
CA ASP A 110 0.25 -8.09 14.20
C ASP A 110 1.19 -7.49 13.14
N TYR A 111 2.44 -7.28 13.54
CA TYR A 111 3.51 -6.75 12.69
C TYR A 111 4.38 -7.85 12.07
N SER A 112 3.96 -9.13 12.09
CA SER A 112 4.72 -10.24 11.51
C SER A 112 5.12 -10.03 10.04
N LEU A 113 4.34 -9.24 9.29
CA LEU A 113 4.59 -8.89 7.89
C LEU A 113 5.50 -7.67 7.70
N ALA A 114 5.90 -6.98 8.76
CA ALA A 114 6.73 -5.77 8.67
C ALA A 114 8.11 -6.05 8.07
N SER A 115 8.69 -7.23 8.34
CA SER A 115 9.96 -7.65 7.73
C SER A 115 9.84 -7.85 6.22
N LEU A 116 8.75 -8.48 5.77
CA LEU A 116 8.48 -8.70 4.35
C LEU A 116 8.20 -7.37 3.62
N LEU A 117 7.51 -6.45 4.28
CA LEU A 117 7.33 -5.09 3.77
C LEU A 117 8.65 -4.31 3.71
N ALA A 118 9.52 -4.47 4.71
CA ALA A 118 10.84 -3.86 4.70
C ALA A 118 11.69 -4.39 3.53
N GLU A 119 11.58 -5.67 3.20
CA GLU A 119 12.23 -6.25 2.02
C GLU A 119 11.72 -5.62 0.72
N VAL A 120 10.41 -5.41 0.59
CA VAL A 120 9.83 -4.69 -0.57
C VAL A 120 10.39 -3.29 -0.69
N ILE A 121 10.46 -2.55 0.41
CA ILE A 121 11.00 -1.18 0.45
C ILE A 121 12.49 -1.17 0.09
N GLN A 122 13.28 -2.14 0.60
CA GLN A 122 14.71 -2.26 0.28
C GLN A 122 14.99 -2.55 -1.20
N GLN A 123 14.10 -3.28 -1.88
CA GLN A 123 14.23 -3.57 -3.31
C GLN A 123 13.67 -2.46 -4.21
N ALA A 124 12.98 -1.46 -3.63
CA ALA A 124 12.34 -0.40 -4.38
C ALA A 124 13.32 0.74 -4.68
N ASP A 125 14.11 0.59 -5.74
CA ASP A 125 15.08 1.62 -6.18
C ASP A 125 14.42 2.93 -6.66
N GLY A 126 13.12 2.89 -6.98
CA GLY A 126 12.33 4.02 -7.49
C GLY A 126 11.44 4.70 -6.44
N LEU A 127 11.57 4.32 -5.17
CA LEU A 127 10.69 4.80 -4.11
C LEU A 127 11.02 6.26 -3.75
N GLU A 128 10.05 7.14 -3.98
CA GLU A 128 10.14 8.57 -3.74
C GLU A 128 9.56 8.93 -2.35
N GLU A 129 8.46 8.27 -1.95
CA GLU A 129 7.73 8.61 -0.73
C GLU A 129 7.18 7.38 0.01
N VAL A 130 7.33 7.36 1.34
CA VAL A 130 6.68 6.40 2.24
C VAL A 130 5.88 7.16 3.28
N HIS A 131 4.57 6.98 3.27
CA HIS A 131 3.65 7.59 4.22
C HIS A 131 3.12 6.51 5.17
N VAL A 132 3.25 6.75 6.48
CA VAL A 132 2.65 5.90 7.50
C VAL A 132 1.58 6.73 8.18
N ALA A 133 0.31 6.38 7.97
CA ALA A 133 -0.77 7.01 8.71
C ALA A 133 -0.53 6.79 10.21
N ASP A 134 -0.64 7.88 10.98
CA ASP A 134 -0.28 8.01 12.41
C ASP A 134 1.17 8.47 12.71
N ALA A 135 2.04 8.61 11.68
CA ALA A 135 3.35 9.27 11.84
C ALA A 135 3.30 10.80 11.65
N ASP A 136 2.29 11.30 10.92
CA ASP A 136 1.98 12.72 10.86
C ASP A 136 1.01 13.09 12.00
N PRO A 137 1.32 14.12 12.81
CA PRO A 137 0.36 14.62 13.78
C PRO A 137 -0.93 15.01 13.02
N PRO A 138 -2.12 14.73 13.58
CA PRO A 138 -3.37 15.05 12.91
C PRO A 138 -3.32 16.53 12.51
N ALA A 139 -3.56 16.81 11.24
CA ALA A 139 -3.50 18.15 10.64
C ALA A 139 -4.33 19.21 11.38
N GLY A 140 -5.19 18.79 12.32
CA GLY A 140 -5.93 19.65 13.25
C GLY A 140 -5.13 20.27 14.41
N ILE A 141 -3.87 19.88 14.69
CA ILE A 141 -3.09 20.46 15.81
C ILE A 141 -2.20 21.65 15.36
N ARG A 142 -1.91 21.79 14.05
CA ARG A 142 -1.16 22.95 13.54
C ARG A 142 -1.86 24.29 13.81
N ASN A 143 -3.19 24.30 13.92
CA ASN A 143 -3.97 25.52 14.18
C ASN A 143 -4.07 25.90 15.68
N ALA A 144 -3.55 25.09 16.60
CA ALA A 144 -3.64 25.35 18.04
C ALA A 144 -2.41 26.09 18.61
N LEU A 145 -1.30 26.18 17.88
CA LEU A 145 -0.07 26.82 18.36
C LEU A 145 0.17 28.23 17.79
N ASP A 146 -0.50 28.61 16.69
CA ASP A 146 -0.48 29.99 16.18
C ASP A 146 -1.43 30.96 16.93
N GLY A 147 -2.29 30.44 17.82
CA GLY A 147 -3.24 31.24 18.61
C GLY A 147 -2.71 31.83 19.92
N CYS A 148 -1.49 31.50 20.34
CA CYS A 148 -0.92 31.91 21.63
C CYS A 148 0.21 32.95 21.54
N ALA A 149 0.47 33.51 20.36
CA ALA A 149 1.41 34.63 20.18
C ALA A 149 0.65 35.90 19.76
N GLY A 150 -0.10 36.48 20.68
CA GLY A 150 -0.87 37.69 20.40
C GLY A 150 -1.57 38.24 21.64
N LYS A 151 -0.79 38.70 22.60
CA LYS A 151 -1.22 39.70 23.58
C LYS A 151 -0.18 40.79 23.66
#